data_AF-A0A2V9Z1U7-F1
#
_entry.id   AF-A0A2V9Z1U7-F1
#
_cell.length_a   1.000
_cell.length_b   1.000
_cell.length_c   1.000
_cell.angle_alpha   90.00
_cell.angle_beta   90.00
_cell.angle_gamma   90.00
#
_symmetry.space_group_name_H-M   'P 1'
#
loop_
_entity.id
_entity.type
_entity.pdbx_description
1 polymer ?
#
loop_
_entity_poly.entity_id
_entity_poly.type
_entity_poly.pdbx_seq_one_letter_code
_entity_poly.pdbx_strand_id
1 'polypeptide(L)'
;PQGKNFVYSYSQQVNFTVEQDLGNGFALSLAYNYNGGRHLNRPINANAPRGDLLAANWQAAVAAGAAQGTTSPLSVGSCGVNPIPGSPLPFYVPAPLVSFFRPSGLNPSLAGGAFTPCIPLALADMQATGLNAACNPAATGLANCVPFSDMDANYSNGSSIYHGFSTNLRKRFGSH
;
A
#
# COMPACT_ATOMS: atom_id res chain seq x y z
N PRO A 1 -12.17 1.79 -4.72
CA PRO A 1 -11.62 2.57 -5.84
C PRO A 1 -10.57 1.72 -6.58
N GLN A 2 -10.56 1.78 -7.91
CA GLN A 2 -9.68 0.93 -8.73
C GLN A 2 -8.38 1.69 -9.02
N GLY A 3 -7.23 1.03 -8.97
CA GLY A 3 -5.99 1.67 -9.42
C GLY A 3 -6.11 2.15 -10.88
N LYS A 4 -5.45 3.26 -11.23
CA LYS A 4 -5.51 3.87 -12.59
C LYS A 4 -5.18 2.88 -13.73
N ASN A 5 -4.46 1.80 -13.43
CA ASN A 5 -4.05 0.74 -14.36
C ASN A 5 -4.64 -0.63 -13.99
N PHE A 6 -5.85 -0.68 -13.43
CA PHE A 6 -6.51 -1.95 -13.11
C PHE A 6 -6.80 -2.75 -14.39
N VAL A 7 -6.25 -3.95 -14.48
CA VAL A 7 -6.49 -4.92 -15.55
C VAL A 7 -7.20 -6.12 -14.93
N TYR A 8 -8.16 -6.73 -15.63
CA TYR A 8 -8.80 -7.94 -15.13
C TYR A 8 -7.80 -9.10 -15.03
N SER A 9 -7.92 -9.87 -13.95
CA SER A 9 -7.12 -11.09 -13.75
C SER A 9 -7.38 -12.07 -14.89
N TYR A 10 -6.32 -12.68 -15.40
CA TYR A 10 -6.44 -13.80 -16.34
C TYR A 10 -5.45 -14.91 -15.97
N SER A 11 -5.76 -16.14 -16.37
CA SER A 11 -4.86 -17.28 -16.21
C SER A 11 -4.58 -17.95 -17.54
N GLN A 12 -3.31 -18.26 -17.79
CA GLN A 12 -2.87 -19.04 -18.94
C GLN A 12 -2.58 -20.46 -18.47
N GLN A 13 -3.23 -21.44 -19.08
CA GLN A 13 -3.05 -22.85 -18.75
C GLN A 13 -2.49 -23.61 -19.94
N VAL A 14 -1.45 -24.42 -19.72
CA VAL A 14 -0.84 -25.30 -20.72
C VAL A 14 -0.70 -26.68 -20.12
N ASN A 15 -1.25 -27.68 -20.78
CA ASN A 15 -1.10 -29.08 -20.40
C ASN A 15 -0.45 -29.84 -21.55
N PHE A 16 0.64 -30.53 -21.27
CA PHE A 16 1.42 -31.30 -22.22
C PHE A 16 1.55 -32.74 -21.72
N THR A 17 1.17 -33.71 -22.54
CA THR A 17 1.25 -35.13 -22.19
C THR A 17 1.89 -35.91 -23.33
N VAL A 18 2.88 -36.73 -23.00
CA VAL A 18 3.45 -37.73 -23.91
C VAL A 18 3.18 -39.11 -23.33
N GLU A 19 2.67 -39.99 -24.18
CA GLU A 19 2.46 -41.39 -23.84
C GLU A 19 3.28 -42.26 -24.81
N GLN A 20 3.98 -43.24 -24.25
CA GLN A 20 4.78 -44.19 -24.99
C GLN A 20 4.45 -45.61 -24.52
N ASP A 21 4.06 -46.47 -25.46
CA ASP A 21 4.02 -47.91 -25.26
C ASP A 21 5.46 -48.45 -25.28
N LEU A 22 5.85 -49.11 -24.19
CA LEU A 22 7.18 -49.69 -24.02
C LEU A 22 7.22 -51.18 -24.41
N GLY A 23 6.09 -51.73 -24.87
CA GLY A 23 5.94 -53.15 -25.18
C GLY A 23 5.81 -54.03 -23.95
N ASN A 24 5.53 -55.33 -24.16
CA ASN A 24 5.36 -56.33 -23.09
C ASN A 24 4.32 -55.93 -22.01
N GLY A 25 3.30 -55.16 -22.41
CA GLY A 25 2.26 -54.66 -21.52
C GLY A 25 2.63 -53.46 -20.66
N PHE A 26 3.77 -52.79 -20.91
CA PHE A 26 4.16 -51.56 -20.22
C PHE A 26 3.80 -50.31 -21.02
N ALA A 27 3.24 -49.30 -20.36
CA ALA A 27 3.01 -47.97 -20.92
C ALA A 27 3.54 -46.90 -19.96
N LEU A 28 4.26 -45.93 -20.49
CA LEU A 28 4.76 -44.76 -19.77
C LEU A 28 4.02 -43.52 -20.22
N SER A 29 3.50 -42.75 -19.27
CA SER A 29 2.89 -41.44 -19.50
C SER A 29 3.62 -40.38 -18.69
N LEU A 30 4.02 -39.30 -19.36
CA LEU A 30 4.62 -38.12 -18.77
C LEU A 30 3.68 -36.95 -19.03
N ALA A 31 3.24 -36.26 -17.99
CA ALA A 31 2.39 -35.10 -18.10
C ALA A 31 3.01 -33.89 -17.38
N TYR A 32 2.89 -32.73 -18.00
CA TYR A 32 3.31 -31.45 -17.48
C TYR A 32 2.16 -30.45 -17.60
N ASN A 33 1.80 -29.84 -16.49
CA ASN A 33 0.75 -28.84 -16.38
C ASN A 33 1.37 -27.52 -15.91
N TYR A 34 0.98 -26.43 -16.56
CA TYR A 34 1.37 -25.07 -16.24
C TYR A 34 0.11 -24.23 -16.06
N ASN A 35 0.08 -23.41 -15.01
CA ASN A 35 -0.93 -22.39 -14.81
C ASN A 35 -0.28 -21.07 -14.37
N GLY A 36 -0.32 -20.06 -15.23
CA GLY A 36 0.20 -18.72 -14.98
C GLY A 36 -0.94 -17.72 -14.82
N GLY A 37 -1.30 -17.41 -13.58
CA GLY A 37 -2.20 -16.30 -13.24
C GLY A 37 -1.45 -14.97 -13.27
N ARG A 38 -2.01 -13.98 -13.98
CA ARG A 38 -1.54 -12.59 -13.99
C ARG A 38 -2.65 -11.65 -13.57
N HIS A 39 -2.27 -10.45 -13.15
CA HIS A 39 -3.22 -9.40 -12.78
C HIS A 39 -4.13 -9.87 -11.63
N LEU A 40 -3.57 -10.64 -10.70
CA LEU A 40 -4.30 -11.05 -9.50
C LEU A 40 -4.57 -9.81 -8.65
N ASN A 41 -5.80 -9.72 -8.16
CA ASN A 41 -6.23 -8.64 -7.31
C ASN A 41 -5.52 -8.71 -5.96
N ARG A 42 -4.88 -7.61 -5.57
CA ARG A 42 -4.30 -7.39 -4.24
C ARG A 42 -4.90 -6.11 -3.66
N PRO A 43 -5.77 -6.21 -2.64
CA PRO A 43 -6.20 -5.04 -1.91
C PRO A 43 -4.99 -4.49 -1.13
N ILE A 44 -4.59 -3.26 -1.43
CA ILE A 44 -3.56 -2.53 -0.68
C ILE A 44 -4.14 -1.17 -0.35
N ASN A 45 -3.95 -0.73 0.89
CA ASN A 45 -4.33 0.60 1.31
C ASN A 45 -3.44 1.64 0.63
N ALA A 46 -3.98 2.34 -0.37
CA ALA A 46 -3.30 3.38 -1.12
C ALA A 46 -3.05 4.66 -0.31
N ASN A 47 -3.72 4.80 0.84
CA ASN A 47 -3.66 5.97 1.70
C ASN A 47 -3.18 5.63 3.12
N ALA A 48 -2.31 4.64 3.27
CA ALA A 48 -1.79 4.23 4.58
C ALA A 48 -1.02 5.37 5.27
N PRO A 49 -1.13 5.51 6.61
CA PRO A 49 -0.43 6.56 7.35
C PRO A 49 1.07 6.31 7.38
N ARG A 50 1.87 7.36 7.19
CA ARG A 50 3.34 7.33 7.34
C ARG A 50 3.71 7.32 8.82
N GLY A 51 3.87 6.13 9.40
CA GLY A 51 4.24 5.96 10.81
C GLY A 51 5.60 6.57 11.18
N ASP A 52 6.52 6.62 10.23
CA ASP A 52 7.82 7.32 10.33
C ASP A 52 7.63 8.82 10.60
N LEU A 53 6.78 9.48 9.81
CA LEU A 53 6.51 10.91 9.95
C LEU A 53 5.70 11.22 11.20
N LEU A 54 4.76 10.34 11.55
CA LEU A 54 3.96 10.48 12.77
C LEU A 54 4.86 10.43 14.02
N ALA A 55 5.82 9.51 14.06
CA ALA A 55 6.80 9.41 15.13
C ALA A 55 7.74 10.63 15.15
N ALA A 56 8.25 11.07 13.99
CA ALA A 56 9.13 12.24 13.89
C ALA A 56 8.43 13.54 14.35
N ASN A 57 7.17 13.74 13.96
CA ASN A 57 6.34 14.87 14.39
C ASN A 57 6.11 14.87 15.91
N TRP A 58 5.86 13.69 16.48
CA TRP A 58 5.70 13.55 17.92
C TRP A 58 7.01 13.80 18.67
N GLN A 59 8.13 13.27 18.20
CA GLN A 59 9.45 13.53 18.78
C GLN A 59 9.79 15.03 18.75
N ALA A 60 9.48 15.71 17.65
CA ALA A 60 9.62 17.15 17.52
C ALA A 60 8.74 17.91 18.53
N ALA A 61 7.48 17.51 18.69
CA ALA A 61 6.57 18.11 19.67
C ALA A 61 7.05 17.86 21.12
N VAL A 62 7.58 16.67 21.43
CA VAL A 62 8.17 16.37 22.75
C VAL A 62 9.41 17.21 23.00
N ALA A 63 10.31 17.32 22.01
CA ALA A 63 11.52 18.14 22.12
C ALA A 63 11.21 19.64 22.25
N ALA A 64 10.11 20.10 21.65
CA ALA A 64 9.60 21.47 21.80
C ALA A 64 8.83 21.72 23.11
N GLY A 65 8.64 20.70 23.95
CA GLY A 65 7.83 20.78 25.17
C GLY A 65 6.32 20.87 24.94
N ALA A 66 5.87 20.65 23.70
CA ALA A 66 4.46 20.69 23.29
C ALA A 66 3.72 19.35 23.51
N ALA A 67 4.45 18.26 23.77
CA ALA A 67 3.92 16.94 24.10
C ALA A 67 4.79 16.25 25.17
N GLN A 68 4.26 15.21 25.83
CA GLN A 68 5.02 14.39 26.78
C GLN A 68 5.47 13.09 26.13
N GLY A 69 6.64 12.56 26.52
CA GLY A 69 7.18 11.29 26.01
C GLY A 69 6.30 10.05 26.30
N THR A 70 5.25 10.19 27.10
CA THR A 70 4.25 9.16 27.41
C THR A 70 2.98 9.26 26.58
N THR A 71 2.81 10.34 25.81
CA THR A 71 1.62 10.57 24.99
C THR A 71 1.69 9.83 23.66
N SER A 72 0.53 9.56 23.06
CA SER A 72 0.45 8.91 21.75
C SER A 72 0.95 9.85 20.64
N PRO A 73 1.72 9.36 19.64
CA PRO A 73 2.08 10.15 18.46
C PRO A 73 0.88 10.71 17.68
N LEU A 74 -0.30 10.11 17.83
CA LEU A 74 -1.55 10.57 17.23
C LEU A 74 -2.14 11.81 17.93
N SER A 75 -1.64 12.16 19.12
CA SER A 75 -2.23 13.18 20.01
C SER A 75 -1.59 14.56 19.90
N VAL A 76 -0.60 14.75 19.03
CA VAL A 76 -0.02 16.08 18.77
C VAL A 76 -1.14 17.00 18.29
N GLY A 77 -1.42 18.06 19.07
CA GLY A 77 -2.55 18.96 18.89
C GLY A 77 -2.17 20.43 18.69
N SER A 78 -0.87 20.74 18.61
CA SER A 78 -0.36 22.10 18.41
C SER A 78 0.69 22.10 17.30
N CYS A 79 1.13 23.29 16.89
CA CYS A 79 2.17 23.45 15.89
C CYS A 79 3.27 24.41 16.33
N GLY A 80 4.44 24.27 15.73
CA GLY A 80 5.60 25.12 15.97
C GLY A 80 6.84 24.65 15.21
N VAL A 81 7.95 25.36 15.42
CA VAL A 81 9.25 25.02 14.81
C VAL A 81 9.76 23.70 15.38
N ASN A 82 10.27 22.82 14.53
CA ASN A 82 10.94 21.62 14.99
C ASN A 82 12.33 21.97 15.53
N PRO A 83 12.62 21.72 16.82
CA PRO A 83 13.93 22.03 17.40
C PRO A 83 15.01 20.99 17.06
N ILE A 84 14.66 19.86 16.43
CA ILE A 84 15.58 18.75 16.13
C ILE A 84 16.30 19.01 14.79
N PRO A 85 17.63 19.25 14.80
CA PRO A 85 18.39 19.45 13.57
C PRO A 85 18.40 18.19 12.70
N GLY A 86 18.21 18.35 11.38
CA GLY A 86 18.22 17.23 10.44
C GLY A 86 16.96 16.35 10.43
N SER A 87 15.91 16.76 11.15
CA SER A 87 14.61 16.11 11.07
C SER A 87 14.01 16.16 9.65
N PRO A 88 13.30 15.11 9.20
CA PRO A 88 12.58 15.13 7.92
C PRO A 88 11.42 16.15 7.88
N LEU A 89 10.97 16.60 9.05
CA LEU A 89 9.91 17.60 9.20
C LEU A 89 10.50 18.91 9.76
N PRO A 90 10.42 20.04 9.03
CA PRO A 90 10.85 21.34 9.54
C PRO A 90 10.00 21.89 10.70
N PHE A 91 8.76 21.43 10.83
CA PHE A 91 7.83 21.82 11.89
C PHE A 91 7.30 20.60 12.64
N TYR A 92 6.64 20.85 13.76
CA TYR A 92 5.65 19.92 14.29
C TYR A 92 4.27 20.51 14.09
N VAL A 93 3.29 19.66 13.79
CA VAL A 93 1.92 20.07 13.48
C VAL A 93 0.92 19.10 14.08
N PRO A 94 -0.35 19.51 14.24
CA PRO A 94 -1.38 18.62 14.73
C PRO A 94 -1.50 17.39 13.82
N ALA A 95 -1.27 16.21 14.38
CA ALA A 95 -1.39 14.95 13.64
C ALA A 95 -2.75 14.81 12.91
N PRO A 96 -3.91 15.15 13.50
CA PRO A 96 -5.18 15.04 12.79
C PRO A 96 -5.34 16.07 11.65
N LEU A 97 -4.66 17.22 11.70
CA LEU A 97 -4.72 18.24 10.65
C LEU A 97 -4.12 17.72 9.34
N VAL A 98 -3.05 16.94 9.39
CA VAL A 98 -2.39 16.32 8.23
C VAL A 98 -2.87 14.88 7.97
N SER A 99 -4.09 14.55 8.40
CA SER A 99 -4.67 13.21 8.29
C SER A 99 -3.74 12.11 8.80
N PHE A 100 -2.97 12.36 9.87
CA PHE A 100 -1.96 11.45 10.42
C PHE A 100 -0.85 11.10 9.41
N PHE A 101 -0.41 12.08 8.62
CA PHE A 101 0.63 11.96 7.58
C PHE A 101 0.29 10.93 6.50
N ARG A 102 -0.99 10.84 6.15
CA ARG A 102 -1.44 10.03 5.02
C ARG A 102 -1.13 10.74 3.68
N PRO A 103 -0.92 9.99 2.59
CA PRO A 103 -0.77 10.54 1.23
C PRO A 103 -1.87 11.52 0.80
N SER A 104 -3.08 11.41 1.37
CA SER A 104 -4.20 12.34 1.14
C SER A 104 -3.91 13.79 1.56
N GLY A 105 -2.96 14.01 2.47
CA GLY A 105 -2.56 15.33 2.94
C GLY A 105 -3.50 15.90 4.01
N LEU A 106 -3.75 17.21 3.93
CA LEU A 106 -4.58 17.94 4.91
C LEU A 106 -5.99 17.36 5.05
N ASN A 107 -6.49 17.35 6.28
CA ASN A 107 -7.87 17.05 6.59
C ASN A 107 -8.72 18.33 6.39
N PRO A 108 -9.56 18.38 5.35
CA PRO A 108 -10.28 19.59 5.01
C PRO A 108 -11.33 19.99 6.05
N SER A 109 -11.83 19.03 6.85
CA SER A 109 -12.77 19.32 7.94
C SER A 109 -12.13 20.07 9.12
N LEU A 110 -10.81 19.97 9.26
CA LEU A 110 -10.04 20.59 10.35
C LEU A 110 -9.28 21.85 9.91
N ALA A 111 -9.00 21.99 8.62
CA ALA A 111 -8.32 23.15 8.06
C ALA A 111 -9.20 24.43 8.00
N GLY A 112 -10.50 24.35 8.25
CA GLY A 112 -11.39 25.52 8.32
C GLY A 112 -11.64 26.07 9.74
N GLY A 113 -10.96 25.57 10.77
CA GLY A 113 -11.32 25.83 12.18
C GLY A 113 -10.13 26.08 13.12
N ALA A 114 -10.10 25.41 14.27
CA ALA A 114 -9.14 25.66 15.35
C ALA A 114 -7.65 25.52 14.95
N PHE A 115 -7.36 24.87 13.82
CA PHE A 115 -6.01 24.64 13.34
C PHE A 115 -5.57 25.57 12.20
N THR A 116 -6.35 26.59 11.85
CA THR A 116 -5.99 27.58 10.81
C THR A 116 -4.57 28.16 10.96
N PRO A 117 -4.07 28.50 12.17
CA PRO A 117 -2.70 28.99 12.33
C PRO A 117 -1.61 27.98 11.94
N CYS A 118 -1.93 26.68 11.99
CA CYS A 118 -0.99 25.60 11.72
C CYS A 118 -0.91 25.21 10.23
N ILE A 119 -1.81 25.72 9.38
CA ILE A 119 -1.88 25.34 7.97
C ILE A 119 -0.60 25.65 7.19
N PRO A 120 0.03 26.85 7.31
CA PRO A 120 1.26 27.13 6.57
C PRO A 120 2.41 26.19 6.94
N LEU A 121 2.50 25.81 8.21
CA LEU A 121 3.51 24.87 8.73
C LEU A 121 3.25 23.45 8.23
N ALA A 122 1.99 23.02 8.27
CA ALA A 122 1.57 21.71 7.76
C ALA A 122 1.81 21.58 6.25
N LEU A 123 1.59 22.64 5.48
CA LEU A 123 1.92 22.68 4.05
C LEU A 123 3.43 22.53 3.81
N ALA A 124 4.26 23.21 4.61
CA ALA A 124 5.71 23.10 4.49
C ALA A 124 6.22 21.68 4.84
N ASP A 125 5.68 21.06 5.89
CA ASP A 125 5.99 19.67 6.27
C ASP A 125 5.58 18.66 5.17
N MET A 126 4.41 18.84 4.57
CA MET A 126 3.95 17.99 3.47
C MET A 126 4.82 18.16 2.22
N GLN A 127 5.22 19.40 1.89
CA GLN A 127 6.13 19.67 0.78
C GLN A 127 7.51 19.05 1.01
N ALA A 128 8.05 19.14 2.23
CA ALA A 128 9.33 18.56 2.61
C ALA A 128 9.34 17.02 2.49
N THR A 129 8.19 16.38 2.71
CA THR A 129 8.06 14.92 2.76
C THR A 129 7.46 14.28 1.50
N GLY A 130 7.10 15.10 0.51
CA GLY A 130 6.47 14.68 -0.74
C GLY A 130 5.01 14.26 -0.60
N LEU A 131 4.33 14.64 0.49
CA LEU A 131 2.90 14.42 0.68
C LEU A 131 2.07 15.46 -0.09
N ASN A 132 0.78 15.16 -0.31
CA ASN A 132 -0.10 16.04 -1.07
C ASN A 132 -0.36 17.37 -0.32
N ALA A 133 0.30 18.44 -0.77
CA ALA A 133 0.10 19.80 -0.26
C ALA A 133 -0.97 20.61 -1.03
N ALA A 134 -1.56 20.06 -2.10
CA ALA A 134 -2.54 20.76 -2.91
C ALA A 134 -3.94 20.78 -2.26
N CYS A 135 -4.19 19.91 -1.27
CA CYS A 135 -5.47 19.79 -0.59
C CYS A 135 -5.70 20.84 0.49
N ASN A 136 -5.65 22.10 0.11
CA ASN A 136 -5.84 23.22 1.01
C ASN A 136 -7.23 23.87 0.83
N PRO A 137 -8.19 23.66 1.75
CA PRO A 137 -9.49 24.34 1.67
C PRO A 137 -9.39 25.86 1.83
N ALA A 138 -8.28 26.39 2.34
CA ALA A 138 -8.08 27.83 2.51
C ALA A 138 -7.55 28.56 1.26
N ALA A 139 -7.09 27.85 0.21
CA ALA A 139 -6.44 28.49 -0.94
C ALA A 139 -7.04 28.15 -2.32
N THR A 140 -7.47 26.91 -2.59
CA THR A 140 -7.80 26.51 -3.98
C THR A 140 -8.83 25.37 -4.12
N GLY A 141 -9.76 25.25 -3.18
CA GLY A 141 -10.84 24.25 -3.28
C GLY A 141 -10.37 22.80 -3.10
N LEU A 142 -11.33 21.86 -3.09
CA LEU A 142 -11.14 20.46 -2.72
C LEU A 142 -10.94 19.52 -3.92
N ALA A 143 -10.54 20.05 -5.09
CA ALA A 143 -10.43 19.26 -6.30
C ALA A 143 -9.33 18.19 -6.17
N ASN A 144 -9.67 16.92 -6.43
CA ASN A 144 -8.78 15.75 -6.31
C ASN A 144 -8.26 15.46 -4.89
N CYS A 145 -8.93 15.99 -3.86
CA CYS A 145 -8.64 15.66 -2.49
C CYS A 145 -9.38 14.40 -2.10
N VAL A 146 -8.67 13.45 -1.49
CA VAL A 146 -9.28 12.25 -0.91
C VAL A 146 -9.79 12.66 0.47
N PRO A 147 -11.12 12.78 0.68
CA PRO A 147 -11.67 13.29 1.95
C PRO A 147 -11.78 12.19 3.02
N PHE A 148 -11.29 10.98 2.72
CA PHE A 148 -11.49 9.77 3.51
C PHE A 148 -10.18 9.20 4.06
N SER A 149 -10.34 8.36 5.08
CA SER A 149 -9.30 7.59 5.77
C SER A 149 -8.65 6.53 4.85
N ASP A 150 -8.38 5.33 5.37
CA ASP A 150 -7.88 4.19 4.63
C ASP A 150 -8.66 3.99 3.32
N MET A 151 -7.92 3.83 2.23
CA MET A 151 -8.47 3.62 0.91
C MET A 151 -7.87 2.33 0.37
N ASP A 152 -8.60 1.23 0.52
CA ASP A 152 -8.23 -0.03 -0.11
C ASP A 152 -8.40 0.13 -1.62
N ALA A 153 -7.28 0.36 -2.31
CA ALA A 153 -7.25 0.30 -3.75
C ALA A 153 -7.00 -1.16 -4.15
N ASN A 154 -7.85 -1.66 -5.04
CA ASN A 154 -7.59 -2.93 -5.69
C ASN A 154 -6.47 -2.71 -6.73
N TYR A 155 -5.30 -3.30 -6.47
CA TYR A 155 -4.19 -3.34 -7.40
C TYR A 155 -4.22 -4.66 -8.15
N SER A 156 -3.90 -4.62 -9.45
CA SER A 156 -3.90 -5.79 -10.32
C SER A 156 -2.49 -6.15 -10.78
N ASN A 157 -1.59 -6.30 -9.80
CA ASN A 157 -0.16 -6.56 -10.03
C ASN A 157 0.33 -7.90 -9.45
N GLY A 158 -0.57 -8.72 -8.90
CA GLY A 158 -0.20 -10.06 -8.44
C GLY A 158 0.03 -11.03 -9.62
N SER A 159 1.01 -11.91 -9.46
CA SER A 159 1.24 -13.05 -10.35
C SER A 159 1.33 -14.33 -9.53
N SER A 160 0.77 -15.42 -10.03
CA SER A 160 0.96 -16.76 -9.46
C SER A 160 1.27 -17.73 -10.58
N ILE A 161 2.32 -18.54 -10.39
CA ILE A 161 2.79 -19.50 -11.40
C ILE A 161 2.86 -20.87 -10.74
N TYR A 162 2.10 -21.82 -11.29
CA TYR A 162 2.09 -23.21 -10.86
C TYR A 162 2.61 -24.11 -11.98
N HIS A 163 3.43 -25.07 -11.58
CA HIS A 163 3.93 -26.14 -12.41
C HIS A 163 3.60 -27.48 -11.74
N GLY A 164 3.07 -28.43 -12.50
CA GLY A 164 2.84 -29.80 -12.06
C GLY A 164 3.47 -30.75 -13.06
N PHE A 165 4.31 -31.66 -12.60
CA PHE A 165 4.87 -32.72 -13.42
C PHE A 165 4.47 -34.06 -12.82
N SER A 166 3.90 -34.95 -13.62
CA SER A 166 3.52 -36.29 -13.21
C SER A 166 4.04 -37.33 -14.19
N THR A 167 4.45 -38.47 -13.62
CA THR A 167 4.95 -39.61 -14.37
C THR A 167 4.17 -40.84 -13.94
N ASN A 168 3.58 -41.54 -14.89
CA ASN A 168 2.81 -42.75 -14.63
C ASN A 168 3.36 -43.91 -15.47
N LEU A 169 3.74 -45.00 -14.80
CA LEU A 169 4.12 -46.25 -15.43
C LEU A 169 3.04 -47.28 -15.14
N ARG A 170 2.42 -47.83 -16.19
CA ARG A 170 1.37 -48.85 -16.09
C ARG A 170 1.86 -50.16 -16.65
N LYS A 171 1.58 -51.26 -15.94
CA LYS A 171 1.75 -52.64 -16.44
C LYS A 171 0.38 -53.31 -16.59
N ARG A 172 0.08 -53.85 -17.76
CA ARG A 172 -1.05 -54.76 -18.01
C ARG A 172 -0.56 -56.20 -17.90
N PHE A 173 -1.13 -56.96 -16.98
CA PHE A 173 -0.92 -58.41 -16.90
C PHE A 173 -1.94 -59.08 -17.82
N GLY A 174 -1.45 -59.69 -18.90
CA GLY A 174 -2.30 -60.18 -19.98
C GLY A 174 -1.69 -61.36 -20.73
N SER A 175 -1.28 -62.40 -19.99
CA SER A 175 -1.21 -63.80 -20.43
C SER A 175 -0.66 -64.64 -19.26
N HIS A 176 -1.47 -65.58 -18.78
CA HIS A 176 -1.05 -66.69 -17.93
C HIS A 176 -0.37 -67.77 -18.77
#